data_AF-A0A2M8CGY0-F1
#
_entry.id   AF-A0A2M8CGY0-F1
#
_cell.length_a   1.000
_cell.length_b   1.000
_cell.length_c   1.000
_cell.angle_alpha   90.00
_cell.angle_beta   90.00
_cell.angle_gamma   90.00
#
_symmetry.space_group_name_H-M   'P 1'
#
loop_
_entity.id
_entity.type
_entity.pdbx_description
1 polymer ?
#
loop_
_entity_poly.entity_id
_entity_poly.type
_entity_poly.pdbx_seq_one_letter_code
_entity_poly.pdbx_strand_id
1 'polypeptide(L)'
;MERIIVLMLVGLLGSNLFAQSFEGKIMYSNSYQSKVPNYPSEQLNNLMGTQQAYAIKGNNYKSAFNGAFIKLQMYRGDENKSYSLTGKSDTLYWEDYGQNTDKAISYEIKQNQDTILNVPCDLIIVQAENSKTYFYYNSKYAVNPELFTKHNYGNWYYIISKTNALPLKTIHETDQFIVTSFATEITTMHLEDNVFELQNKNKVAKAYW
;
A
#
# COMPACT_ATOMS: atom_id res chain seq x y z
N MET A 1 38.51 -47.53 27.09
CA MET A 1 37.72 -46.71 28.03
C MET A 1 38.13 -45.26 27.82
N GLU A 2 37.75 -44.70 26.68
CA GLU A 2 36.44 -44.08 26.39
C GLU A 2 36.47 -42.56 26.66
N ARG A 3 36.85 -41.86 25.58
CA ARG A 3 36.23 -40.64 25.03
C ARG A 3 36.01 -39.46 25.97
N ILE A 4 37.02 -38.58 25.91
CA ILE A 4 36.93 -37.12 25.98
C ILE A 4 35.86 -36.61 25.00
N ILE A 5 35.30 -35.44 25.33
CA ILE A 5 34.47 -34.51 24.53
C ILE A 5 32.96 -34.64 24.79
N VAL A 6 32.50 -34.03 25.89
CA VAL A 6 31.15 -33.44 25.98
C VAL A 6 31.31 -31.95 25.69
N LEU A 7 31.41 -31.59 24.41
CA LEU A 7 31.12 -30.24 23.93
C LEU A 7 29.66 -30.25 23.47
N MET A 8 28.75 -30.09 24.44
CA MET A 8 27.33 -29.99 24.17
C MET A 8 27.07 -28.61 23.53
N LEU A 9 26.67 -28.66 22.26
CA LEU A 9 26.21 -27.55 21.41
C LEU A 9 25.31 -26.57 22.20
N VAL A 10 25.86 -25.45 22.64
CA VAL A 10 25.09 -24.24 22.97
C VAL A 10 25.31 -23.26 21.84
N GLY A 11 24.62 -23.50 20.72
CA GLY A 11 24.79 -22.72 19.51
C GLY A 11 23.61 -22.88 18.58
N LEU A 12 22.41 -22.51 19.02
CA LEU A 12 21.22 -22.36 18.15
C LEU A 12 20.03 -21.71 18.88
N LEU A 13 20.22 -20.52 19.45
CA LEU A 13 19.10 -19.61 19.77
C LEU A 13 19.47 -18.19 19.38
N GLY A 14 19.72 -18.03 18.07
CA GLY A 14 19.98 -16.76 17.43
C GLY A 14 19.37 -16.72 16.05
N SER A 15 18.26 -17.41 15.80
CA SER A 15 17.42 -17.09 14.67
C SER A 15 16.70 -15.79 15.01
N ASN A 16 17.33 -14.65 14.74
CA ASN A 16 16.55 -13.50 14.31
C ASN A 16 15.79 -14.00 13.07
N LEU A 17 14.55 -14.43 13.27
CA LEU A 17 13.58 -14.69 12.22
C LEU A 17 13.38 -13.37 11.50
N PHE A 18 14.30 -13.05 10.60
CA PHE A 18 14.16 -11.92 9.72
C PHE A 18 13.03 -12.22 8.74
N ALA A 19 12.12 -11.25 8.66
CA ALA A 19 11.16 -11.00 7.59
C ALA A 19 9.91 -11.90 7.55
N GLN A 20 9.08 -11.86 8.60
CA GLN A 20 7.64 -11.94 8.32
C GLN A 20 7.23 -10.64 7.63
N SER A 21 6.51 -10.77 6.50
CA SER A 21 5.87 -9.60 5.88
C SER A 21 4.91 -8.97 6.88
N PHE A 22 4.84 -7.65 6.90
CA PHE A 22 3.91 -6.91 7.73
C PHE A 22 2.48 -7.39 7.48
N GLU A 23 1.81 -7.75 8.56
CA GLU A 23 0.39 -8.06 8.60
C GLU A 23 -0.25 -7.15 9.66
N GLY A 24 -1.32 -6.47 9.26
CA GLY A 24 -2.00 -5.55 10.17
C GLY A 24 -2.67 -4.39 9.45
N LYS A 25 -2.86 -3.30 10.20
CA LYS A 25 -3.61 -2.12 9.76
C LYS A 25 -2.77 -0.86 9.84
N ILE A 26 -2.99 0.05 8.89
CA ILE A 26 -2.45 1.40 8.88
C ILE A 26 -3.63 2.37 8.69
N MET A 27 -3.77 3.32 9.61
CA MET A 27 -4.69 4.44 9.43
C MET A 27 -3.94 5.57 8.76
N TYR A 28 -4.47 6.08 7.66
CA TYR A 28 -3.94 7.24 6.95
C TYR A 28 -4.88 8.44 7.06
N SER A 29 -4.31 9.61 7.29
CA SER A 29 -4.92 10.90 6.97
C SER A 29 -4.56 11.27 5.54
N ASN A 30 -5.57 11.51 4.72
CA ASN A 30 -5.43 11.86 3.32
C ASN A 30 -5.79 13.33 3.08
N SER A 31 -5.07 13.98 2.17
CA SER A 31 -5.44 15.28 1.64
C SER A 31 -5.29 15.31 0.12
N TYR A 32 -6.23 15.99 -0.53
CA TYR A 32 -6.25 16.16 -1.98
C TYR A 32 -6.18 17.65 -2.30
N GLN A 33 -5.20 18.04 -3.08
CA GLN A 33 -5.04 19.39 -3.57
C GLN A 33 -5.28 19.40 -5.08
N SER A 34 -6.29 20.14 -5.54
CA SER A 34 -6.52 20.34 -6.96
C SER A 34 -5.51 21.33 -7.54
N LYS A 35 -5.03 21.04 -8.76
CA LYS A 35 -4.28 21.96 -9.63
C LYS A 35 -5.15 22.50 -10.77
N VAL A 36 -6.37 21.99 -10.92
CA VAL A 36 -7.30 22.36 -11.99
C VAL A 36 -8.10 23.61 -11.59
N PRO A 37 -8.10 24.68 -12.41
CA PRO A 37 -8.93 25.86 -12.17
C PRO A 37 -10.41 25.49 -12.03
N ASN A 38 -11.12 26.13 -11.09
CA ASN A 38 -12.54 25.90 -10.83
C ASN A 38 -12.92 24.51 -10.31
N TYR A 39 -11.95 23.69 -9.90
CA TYR A 39 -12.21 22.45 -9.20
C TYR A 39 -11.62 22.51 -7.79
N PRO A 40 -12.42 22.83 -6.75
CA PRO A 40 -11.90 23.06 -5.40
C PRO A 40 -11.34 21.78 -4.77
N SER A 41 -10.21 21.91 -4.05
CA SER A 41 -9.65 20.83 -3.23
C SER A 41 -10.66 20.24 -2.26
N GLU A 42 -11.52 21.06 -1.64
CA GLU A 42 -12.56 20.58 -0.72
C GLU A 42 -13.51 19.57 -1.37
N GLN A 43 -13.87 19.77 -2.64
CA GLN A 43 -14.71 18.84 -3.38
C GLN A 43 -14.02 17.49 -3.57
N LEU A 44 -12.71 17.49 -3.89
CA LEU A 44 -11.92 16.26 -3.96
C LEU A 44 -11.87 15.54 -2.62
N ASN A 45 -11.60 16.26 -1.53
CA ASN A 45 -11.54 15.68 -0.18
C ASN A 45 -12.89 15.07 0.23
N ASN A 46 -14.01 15.72 -0.11
CA ASN A 46 -15.34 15.18 0.16
C ASN A 46 -15.65 13.92 -0.68
N LEU A 47 -15.25 13.88 -1.94
CA LEU A 47 -15.49 12.72 -2.81
C LEU A 47 -14.61 11.53 -2.46
N MET A 48 -13.31 11.75 -2.26
CA MET A 48 -12.33 10.69 -2.08
C MET A 48 -12.15 10.28 -0.62
N GLY A 49 -12.41 11.20 0.32
CA GLY A 49 -12.29 10.96 1.76
C GLY A 49 -10.92 11.28 2.31
N THR A 50 -10.90 11.93 3.48
CA THR A 50 -9.69 12.36 4.21
C THR A 50 -9.17 11.31 5.19
N GLN A 51 -9.86 10.18 5.35
CA GLN A 51 -9.42 9.08 6.20
C GLN A 51 -9.45 7.77 5.42
N GLN A 52 -8.42 6.96 5.62
CA GLN A 52 -8.30 5.64 5.02
C GLN A 52 -7.84 4.63 6.06
N ALA A 53 -8.62 3.56 6.23
CA ALA A 53 -8.19 2.37 6.95
C ALA A 53 -7.62 1.37 5.95
N TYR A 54 -6.32 1.15 5.98
CA TYR A 54 -5.62 0.18 5.14
C TYR A 54 -5.32 -1.09 5.94
N ALA A 55 -5.62 -2.26 5.37
CA ALA A 55 -5.31 -3.56 5.94
C ALA A 55 -4.58 -4.41 4.90
N ILE A 56 -3.55 -5.14 5.30
CA ILE A 56 -2.74 -5.98 4.41
C ILE A 56 -2.38 -7.31 5.07
N LYS A 57 -2.47 -8.39 4.28
CA LYS A 57 -2.01 -9.74 4.64
C LYS A 57 -1.53 -10.45 3.38
N GLY A 58 -0.26 -10.88 3.38
CA GLY A 58 0.34 -11.53 2.22
C GLY A 58 0.23 -10.66 0.96
N ASN A 59 -0.42 -11.18 -0.08
CA ASN A 59 -0.63 -10.49 -1.35
C ASN A 59 -2.00 -9.77 -1.46
N ASN A 60 -2.77 -9.68 -0.38
CA ASN A 60 -4.08 -9.03 -0.37
C ASN A 60 -4.04 -7.77 0.48
N TYR A 61 -4.72 -6.73 0.01
CA TYR A 61 -4.93 -5.54 0.83
C TYR A 61 -6.31 -4.93 0.59
N LYS A 62 -6.74 -4.12 1.56
CA LYS A 62 -8.05 -3.48 1.56
C LYS A 62 -7.94 -2.08 2.15
N SER A 63 -8.54 -1.12 1.47
CA SER A 63 -8.71 0.25 1.91
C SER A 63 -10.19 0.54 2.10
N ALA A 64 -10.56 1.09 3.25
CA ALA A 64 -11.88 1.68 3.48
C ALA A 64 -11.73 3.18 3.66
N PHE A 65 -12.61 3.95 3.02
CA PHE A 65 -12.53 5.41 2.96
C PHE A 65 -13.80 6.06 3.52
N ASN A 66 -13.67 7.26 4.06
CA ASN A 66 -14.82 8.08 4.49
C ASN A 66 -15.39 8.99 3.37
N GLY A 67 -14.90 8.88 2.14
CA GLY A 67 -15.32 9.70 1.00
C GLY A 67 -16.74 9.41 0.52
N ALA A 68 -17.38 10.34 -0.17
CA ALA A 68 -18.72 10.17 -0.73
C ALA A 68 -18.74 9.23 -1.96
N PHE A 69 -17.67 9.23 -2.76
CA PHE A 69 -17.59 8.50 -4.02
C PHE A 69 -16.98 7.11 -3.86
N ILE A 70 -15.73 7.00 -3.40
CA ILE A 70 -15.10 5.70 -3.13
C ILE A 70 -15.30 5.35 -1.65
N LYS A 71 -15.85 4.16 -1.39
CA LYS A 71 -16.09 3.66 -0.04
C LYS A 71 -15.08 2.59 0.36
N LEU A 72 -14.70 1.75 -0.60
CA LEU A 72 -13.81 0.62 -0.37
C LEU A 72 -13.06 0.29 -1.65
N GLN A 73 -11.81 -0.13 -1.50
CA GLN A 73 -11.00 -0.74 -2.53
C GLN A 73 -10.33 -1.98 -1.97
N MET A 74 -10.36 -3.09 -2.67
CA MET A 74 -9.79 -4.35 -2.21
C MET A 74 -9.03 -5.04 -3.33
N TYR A 75 -7.72 -5.18 -3.15
CA TYR A 75 -6.87 -5.91 -4.06
C TYR A 75 -6.79 -7.38 -3.67
N ARG A 76 -7.00 -8.23 -4.67
CA ARG A 76 -6.91 -9.69 -4.62
C ARG A 76 -5.71 -10.12 -5.44
N GLY A 77 -4.64 -10.56 -4.76
CA GLY A 77 -3.39 -10.92 -5.43
C GLY A 77 -3.43 -12.25 -6.18
N ASP A 78 -4.34 -13.14 -5.82
CA ASP A 78 -4.65 -14.37 -6.55
C ASP A 78 -5.27 -14.09 -7.94
N GLU A 79 -6.06 -13.02 -8.04
CA GLU A 79 -6.70 -12.59 -9.29
C GLU A 79 -5.96 -11.46 -10.02
N ASN A 80 -5.04 -10.78 -9.32
CA ASN A 80 -4.42 -9.52 -9.73
C ASN A 80 -5.44 -8.43 -10.09
N LYS A 81 -6.53 -8.35 -9.31
CA LYS A 81 -7.61 -7.38 -9.51
C LYS A 81 -7.84 -6.55 -8.27
N SER A 82 -8.24 -5.30 -8.50
CA SER A 82 -8.76 -4.42 -7.46
C SER A 82 -10.26 -4.27 -7.62
N TYR A 83 -10.98 -4.40 -6.52
CA TYR A 83 -12.44 -4.31 -6.44
C TYR A 83 -12.82 -3.07 -5.66
N SER A 84 -13.55 -2.18 -6.30
CA SER A 84 -13.96 -0.90 -5.74
C SER A 84 -15.47 -0.87 -5.49
N LEU A 85 -15.87 -0.43 -4.30
CA LEU A 85 -17.25 -0.09 -3.96
C LEU A 85 -17.41 1.42 -3.98
N THR A 86 -18.45 1.89 -4.66
CA THR A 86 -18.77 3.33 -4.72
C THR A 86 -19.98 3.67 -3.86
N GLY A 87 -20.15 4.95 -3.52
CA GLY A 87 -21.33 5.42 -2.79
C GLY A 87 -22.64 5.38 -3.58
N LYS A 88 -22.60 5.08 -4.89
CA LYS A 88 -23.77 5.12 -5.79
C LYS A 88 -24.37 3.75 -6.12
N SER A 89 -23.68 2.67 -5.80
CA SER A 89 -24.03 1.33 -6.27
C SER A 89 -23.56 0.28 -5.25
N ASP A 90 -24.31 -0.81 -5.14
CA ASP A 90 -23.90 -1.99 -4.38
C ASP A 90 -23.12 -3.02 -5.23
N THR A 91 -22.81 -2.67 -6.48
CA THR A 91 -21.92 -3.42 -7.37
C THR A 91 -20.46 -3.13 -7.02
N LEU A 92 -19.67 -4.19 -6.90
CA LEU A 92 -18.22 -4.13 -6.88
C LEU A 92 -17.68 -4.02 -8.31
N TYR A 93 -16.93 -2.96 -8.58
CA TYR A 93 -16.33 -2.74 -9.88
C TYR A 93 -14.87 -3.15 -9.85
N TRP A 94 -14.41 -3.94 -10.82
CA TRP A 94 -13.05 -4.44 -10.85
C TRP A 94 -12.18 -3.84 -11.95
N GLU A 95 -10.90 -3.67 -11.63
CA GLU A 95 -9.81 -3.26 -12.52
C GLU A 95 -8.70 -4.31 -12.52
N ASP A 96 -8.06 -4.54 -13.67
CA ASP A 96 -6.87 -5.40 -13.79
C ASP A 96 -5.63 -4.59 -13.39
N TYR A 97 -5.03 -4.94 -12.26
CA TYR A 97 -3.87 -4.24 -11.72
C TYR A 97 -2.55 -4.65 -12.36
N GLY A 98 -2.58 -5.54 -13.35
CA GLY A 98 -1.47 -5.77 -14.28
C GLY A 98 -1.31 -4.67 -15.32
N GLN A 99 -2.33 -3.83 -15.50
CA GLN A 99 -2.30 -2.68 -16.40
C GLN A 99 -1.86 -1.42 -15.65
N ASN A 100 -0.97 -0.65 -16.26
CA ASN A 100 -0.60 0.68 -15.78
C ASN A 100 -0.35 1.60 -16.98
N THR A 101 -1.07 2.71 -17.03
CA THR A 101 -0.96 3.70 -18.11
C THR A 101 0.12 4.73 -17.84
N ASP A 102 0.63 4.83 -16.61
CA ASP A 102 1.64 5.80 -16.23
C ASP A 102 2.91 5.11 -15.72
N LYS A 103 3.87 4.87 -16.62
CA LYS A 103 5.02 4.00 -16.34
C LYS A 103 6.16 4.75 -15.67
N ALA A 104 6.73 4.15 -14.63
CA ALA A 104 7.95 4.64 -13.99
C ALA A 104 9.12 4.67 -14.99
N ILE A 105 9.82 5.81 -15.02
CA ILE A 105 10.99 6.08 -15.87
C ILE A 105 12.27 5.96 -15.05
N SER A 106 12.29 6.55 -13.86
CA SER A 106 13.47 6.59 -12.99
C SER A 106 13.10 6.68 -11.52
N TYR A 107 14.09 6.42 -10.66
CA TYR A 107 13.96 6.59 -9.22
C TYR A 107 15.22 7.17 -8.58
N GLU A 108 15.05 7.79 -7.42
CA GLU A 108 16.09 8.25 -6.52
C GLU A 108 15.76 7.79 -5.10
N ILE A 109 16.76 7.35 -4.33
CA ILE A 109 16.59 7.03 -2.91
C ILE A 109 17.41 8.02 -2.07
N LYS A 110 16.78 8.57 -1.04
CA LYS A 110 17.39 9.47 -0.06
C LYS A 110 17.17 8.89 1.34
N GLN A 111 18.23 8.86 2.14
CA GLN A 111 18.16 8.30 3.49
C GLN A 111 17.72 9.34 4.53
N ASN A 112 17.05 8.91 5.59
CA ASN A 112 16.72 9.72 6.77
C ASN A 112 16.04 11.07 6.44
N GLN A 113 15.00 11.05 5.60
CA GLN A 113 14.35 12.28 5.10
C GLN A 113 13.20 12.79 5.95
N ASP A 114 12.56 11.93 6.75
CA ASP A 114 11.44 12.31 7.62
C ASP A 114 11.38 11.36 8.83
N THR A 115 10.60 11.71 9.86
CA THR A 115 10.29 10.82 10.99
C THR A 115 8.78 10.78 11.19
N ILE A 116 8.18 9.62 10.95
CA ILE A 116 6.72 9.43 10.99
C ILE A 116 6.41 8.43 12.09
N LEU A 117 5.56 8.80 13.05
CA LEU A 117 5.22 7.97 14.22
C LEU A 117 6.48 7.47 14.98
N ASN A 118 7.47 8.37 15.15
CA ASN A 118 8.78 8.07 15.74
C ASN A 118 9.61 7.02 14.98
N VAL A 119 9.32 6.81 13.69
CA VAL A 119 10.09 5.92 12.81
C VAL A 119 10.83 6.77 11.77
N PRO A 120 12.18 6.76 11.75
CA PRO A 120 12.95 7.46 10.72
C PRO A 120 12.68 6.80 9.37
N CYS A 121 12.37 7.59 8.36
CA CYS A 121 12.00 7.10 7.04
C CYS A 121 13.03 7.50 6.00
N ASP A 122 13.39 6.54 5.16
CA ASP A 122 14.01 6.80 3.87
C ASP A 122 12.92 7.22 2.89
N LEU A 123 13.32 7.85 1.79
CA LEU A 123 12.43 8.33 0.74
C LEU A 123 12.88 7.75 -0.59
N ILE A 124 11.97 7.06 -1.30
CA ILE A 124 12.12 6.84 -2.73
C ILE A 124 11.27 7.86 -3.48
N ILE A 125 11.87 8.51 -4.48
CA ILE A 125 11.20 9.40 -5.41
C ILE A 125 11.14 8.67 -6.74
N VAL A 126 9.95 8.45 -7.27
CA VAL A 126 9.73 7.82 -8.58
C VAL A 126 9.18 8.86 -9.54
N GLN A 127 9.85 9.03 -10.67
CA GLN A 127 9.36 9.80 -11.80
C GLN A 127 8.73 8.85 -12.81
N ALA A 128 7.48 9.11 -13.18
CA ALA A 128 6.76 8.42 -14.24
C ALA A 128 6.50 9.37 -15.42
N GLU A 129 5.83 8.88 -16.45
CA GLU A 129 5.50 9.64 -17.67
C GLU A 129 4.62 10.87 -17.36
N ASN A 130 3.65 10.72 -16.48
CA ASN A 130 2.62 11.72 -16.17
C ASN A 130 2.50 12.03 -14.67
N SER A 131 3.32 11.38 -13.82
CA SER A 131 3.28 11.61 -12.37
C SER A 131 4.65 11.56 -11.72
N LYS A 132 4.68 12.07 -10.48
CA LYS A 132 5.82 11.96 -9.58
C LYS A 132 5.34 11.50 -8.22
N THR A 133 5.98 10.47 -7.67
CA THR A 133 5.62 9.89 -6.38
C THR A 133 6.77 9.97 -5.40
N TYR A 134 6.51 10.53 -4.21
CA TYR A 134 7.39 10.51 -3.05
C TYR A 134 6.85 9.48 -2.08
N PHE A 135 7.66 8.50 -1.70
CA PHE A 135 7.24 7.37 -0.89
C PHE A 135 8.21 7.21 0.27
N TYR A 136 7.76 7.60 1.46
CA TYR A 136 8.55 7.56 2.69
C TYR A 136 8.31 6.21 3.36
N TYR A 137 9.37 5.44 3.62
CA TYR A 137 9.28 4.06 4.08
C TYR A 137 10.33 3.71 5.12
N ASN A 138 10.09 2.60 5.83
CA ASN A 138 11.06 2.00 6.73
C ASN A 138 10.88 0.48 6.75
N SER A 139 11.98 -0.27 6.79
CA SER A 139 11.99 -1.74 6.77
C SER A 139 11.30 -2.39 7.98
N LYS A 140 10.98 -1.64 9.05
CA LYS A 140 10.10 -2.08 10.13
C LYS A 140 8.73 -2.56 9.63
N TYR A 141 8.24 -1.98 8.54
CA TYR A 141 6.96 -2.35 7.91
C TYR A 141 7.21 -3.02 6.56
N ALA A 142 8.10 -4.02 6.57
CA ALA A 142 8.52 -4.74 5.39
C ALA A 142 7.38 -5.53 4.73
N VAL A 143 7.43 -5.66 3.42
CA VAL A 143 6.57 -6.56 2.63
C VAL A 143 7.44 -7.39 1.72
N ASN A 144 6.98 -8.59 1.35
CA ASN A 144 7.65 -9.40 0.34
C ASN A 144 7.22 -8.95 -1.07
N PRO A 145 8.10 -8.32 -1.89
CA PRO A 145 7.72 -7.85 -3.22
C PRO A 145 7.37 -8.98 -4.19
N GLU A 146 7.87 -10.19 -3.97
CA GLU A 146 7.60 -11.35 -4.83
C GLU A 146 6.11 -11.69 -4.90
N LEU A 147 5.36 -11.32 -3.86
CA LEU A 147 3.91 -11.47 -3.78
C LEU A 147 3.13 -10.54 -4.72
N PHE A 148 3.80 -9.52 -5.27
CA PHE A 148 3.18 -8.43 -6.03
C PHE A 148 3.78 -8.27 -7.43
N THR A 149 4.54 -9.24 -7.95
CA THR A 149 5.21 -9.17 -9.27
C THR A 149 4.29 -8.86 -10.46
N LYS A 150 2.99 -9.10 -10.32
CA LYS A 150 1.96 -8.81 -11.33
C LYS A 150 1.25 -7.47 -11.12
N HIS A 151 1.49 -6.79 -10.00
CA HIS A 151 0.81 -5.56 -9.62
C HIS A 151 1.58 -4.33 -10.15
N ASN A 152 1.23 -3.93 -11.36
CA ASN A 152 1.85 -2.81 -12.06
C ASN A 152 1.15 -1.48 -11.79
N TYR A 153 -0.14 -1.50 -11.43
CA TYR A 153 -0.96 -0.30 -11.25
C TYR A 153 -0.34 0.66 -10.23
N GLY A 154 -0.28 1.95 -10.58
CA GLY A 154 0.32 2.98 -9.73
C GLY A 154 1.81 2.77 -9.46
N ASN A 155 2.50 2.02 -10.33
CA ASN A 155 3.90 1.62 -10.18
C ASN A 155 4.18 0.85 -8.86
N TRP A 156 3.19 0.16 -8.31
CA TRP A 156 3.28 -0.47 -6.99
C TRP A 156 4.45 -1.45 -6.90
N TYR A 157 4.46 -2.51 -7.72
CA TYR A 157 5.58 -3.47 -7.75
C TYR A 157 6.91 -2.78 -8.02
N TYR A 158 6.93 -1.82 -8.95
CA TYR A 158 8.13 -1.07 -9.25
C TYR A 158 8.68 -0.40 -7.99
N ILE A 159 7.87 0.23 -7.15
CA ILE A 159 8.32 0.88 -5.91
C ILE A 159 8.76 -0.17 -4.89
N ILE A 160 7.88 -1.12 -4.55
CA ILE A 160 8.14 -2.04 -3.43
C ILE A 160 9.28 -3.02 -3.72
N SER A 161 9.61 -3.30 -4.99
CA SER A 161 10.78 -4.10 -5.33
C SER A 161 12.13 -3.42 -5.00
N LYS A 162 12.13 -2.10 -4.70
CA LYS A 162 13.32 -1.35 -4.28
C LYS A 162 13.29 -1.06 -2.78
N THR A 163 12.11 -0.82 -2.22
CA THR A 163 11.96 -0.44 -0.81
C THR A 163 11.80 -1.63 0.13
N ASN A 164 11.25 -2.74 -0.36
CA ASN A 164 10.79 -3.89 0.42
C ASN A 164 9.86 -3.52 1.58
N ALA A 165 9.16 -2.38 1.50
CA ALA A 165 8.43 -1.81 2.62
C ALA A 165 7.21 -0.97 2.17
N LEU A 166 6.22 -0.90 3.06
CA LEU A 166 5.04 -0.06 2.89
C LEU A 166 5.35 1.42 3.16
N PRO A 167 4.56 2.35 2.58
CA PRO A 167 4.77 3.76 2.84
C PRO A 167 4.13 4.15 4.17
N LEU A 168 4.85 4.98 4.92
CA LEU A 168 4.31 5.72 6.06
C LEU A 168 3.77 7.08 5.64
N LYS A 169 4.26 7.60 4.51
CA LYS A 169 3.73 8.78 3.86
C LYS A 169 3.94 8.67 2.36
N THR A 170 2.94 9.09 1.60
CA THR A 170 3.08 9.27 0.15
C THR A 170 2.69 10.68 -0.23
N ILE A 171 3.34 11.20 -1.26
CA ILE A 171 2.90 12.38 -2.00
C ILE A 171 2.88 11.95 -3.46
N HIS A 172 1.71 11.89 -4.06
CA HIS A 172 1.53 11.56 -5.47
C HIS A 172 1.07 12.80 -6.22
N GLU A 173 1.86 13.24 -7.19
CA GLU A 173 1.64 14.46 -7.94
C GLU A 173 1.38 14.12 -9.41
N THR A 174 0.28 14.65 -9.95
CA THR A 174 -0.02 14.69 -11.38
C THR A 174 -0.15 16.14 -11.82
N ASP A 175 -0.41 16.39 -13.11
CA ASP A 175 -0.75 17.73 -13.59
C ASP A 175 -2.10 18.24 -13.03
N GLN A 176 -2.97 17.33 -12.58
CA GLN A 176 -4.33 17.66 -12.15
C GLN A 176 -4.46 17.83 -10.63
N PHE A 177 -3.68 17.09 -9.84
CA PHE A 177 -3.81 17.12 -8.39
C PHE A 177 -2.54 16.65 -7.67
N ILE A 178 -2.52 16.86 -6.36
CA ILE A 178 -1.59 16.25 -5.41
C ILE A 178 -2.42 15.46 -4.40
N VAL A 179 -2.05 14.21 -4.15
CA VAL A 179 -2.58 13.42 -3.04
C VAL A 179 -1.48 13.22 -2.03
N THR A 180 -1.71 13.59 -0.77
CA THR A 180 -0.84 13.24 0.34
C THR A 180 -1.55 12.24 1.23
N SER A 181 -0.91 11.12 1.52
CA SER A 181 -1.35 10.16 2.54
C SER A 181 -0.31 10.12 3.65
N PHE A 182 -0.74 10.23 4.90
CA PHE A 182 0.14 10.26 6.07
C PHE A 182 -0.35 9.28 7.13
N ALA A 183 0.50 8.32 7.53
CA ALA A 183 0.14 7.32 8.54
C ALA A 183 -0.02 7.99 9.91
N THR A 184 -1.19 7.81 10.51
CA THR A 184 -1.53 8.32 11.85
C THR A 184 -1.53 7.23 12.92
N GLU A 185 -1.70 5.97 12.52
CA GLU A 185 -1.67 4.81 13.40
C GLU A 185 -1.21 3.58 12.63
N ILE A 186 -0.41 2.72 13.26
CA ILE A 186 0.00 1.44 12.69
C ILE A 186 -0.14 0.36 13.76
N THR A 187 -0.91 -0.67 13.44
CA THR A 187 -1.23 -1.77 14.35
C THR A 187 -0.89 -3.09 13.68
N THR A 188 0.22 -3.70 14.10
CA THR A 188 0.58 -5.07 13.71
C THR A 188 -0.37 -6.03 14.39
N MET A 189 -1.11 -6.81 13.60
CA MET A 189 -2.10 -7.75 14.12
C MET A 189 -2.37 -8.86 13.10
N HIS A 190 -2.76 -10.03 13.60
CA HIS A 190 -3.29 -11.06 12.72
C HIS A 190 -4.61 -10.60 12.10
N LEU A 191 -4.79 -10.86 10.81
CA LEU A 191 -6.01 -10.61 10.06
C LEU A 191 -6.61 -11.93 9.58
N GLU A 192 -7.89 -12.12 9.86
CA GLU A 192 -8.66 -13.24 9.31
C GLU A 192 -8.77 -13.13 7.78
N ASP A 193 -8.78 -14.26 7.07
CA ASP A 193 -8.84 -14.27 5.60
C ASP A 193 -10.13 -13.62 5.06
N ASN A 194 -11.22 -13.69 5.83
CA ASN A 194 -12.51 -13.11 5.49
C ASN A 194 -12.49 -11.57 5.37
N VAL A 195 -11.46 -10.89 5.90
CA VAL A 195 -11.26 -9.45 5.72
C VAL A 195 -11.19 -9.09 4.24
N PHE A 196 -10.61 -9.99 3.44
CA PHE A 196 -10.34 -9.82 2.01
C PHE A 196 -11.32 -10.59 1.11
N GLU A 197 -12.45 -11.07 1.65
CA GLU A 197 -13.45 -11.77 0.85
C GLU A 197 -14.41 -10.79 0.16
N LEU A 198 -14.67 -11.04 -1.13
CA LEU A 198 -15.66 -10.33 -1.91
C LEU A 198 -17.06 -10.64 -1.37
N GLN A 199 -17.69 -9.62 -0.81
CA GLN A 199 -19.09 -9.69 -0.41
C GLN A 199 -19.96 -9.61 -1.68
N ASN A 200 -20.98 -10.47 -1.76
CA ASN A 200 -21.94 -10.50 -2.87
C ASN A 200 -21.31 -10.65 -4.27
N LYS A 201 -20.63 -11.77 -4.52
CA LYS A 201 -19.98 -12.11 -5.81
C LYS A 201 -20.89 -12.04 -7.04
N ASN A 202 -22.22 -12.04 -6.86
CA ASN A 202 -23.20 -11.90 -7.95
C ASN A 202 -23.35 -10.45 -8.46
N LYS A 203 -22.77 -9.46 -7.75
CA LYS A 203 -22.81 -8.04 -8.12
C LYS A 203 -21.40 -7.53 -8.38
N VAL A 204 -20.75 -8.10 -9.39
CA VAL A 204 -19.40 -7.74 -9.81
C VAL A 204 -19.42 -7.33 -11.29
N ALA A 205 -18.84 -6.18 -11.63
CA ALA A 205 -18.75 -5.68 -13.00
C ALA A 205 -17.36 -5.12 -13.31
N LYS A 206 -16.96 -5.09 -14.58
CA LYS A 206 -15.71 -4.43 -14.98
C LYS A 206 -15.86 -2.91 -14.88
N ALA A 207 -14.82 -2.23 -14.43
CA ALA A 207 -14.71 -0.78 -14.47
C ALA A 207 -14.53 -0.24 -15.91
N TYR A 208 -15.12 0.91 -16.21
CA TYR A 208 -15.01 1.61 -17.51
C TYR A 208 -14.85 3.13 -17.37
N TRP A 209 -14.55 3.61 -16.16
CA TRP A 209 -14.30 5.03 -15.89
C TRP A 209 -12.93 5.47 -16.40
#